data_AF-Q1N5V3-F1
#
_entry.id   AF-Q1N5V3-F1
#
_cell.length_a   1.000
_cell.length_b   1.000
_cell.length_c   1.000
_cell.angle_alpha   90.00
_cell.angle_beta   90.00
_cell.angle_gamma   90.00
#
_symmetry.space_group_name_H-M   'P 1'
#
loop_
_entity.id
_entity.type
_entity.pdbx_description
1 polymer ?
#
loop_
_entity_poly.entity_id
_entity_poly.type
_entity_poly.pdbx_seq_one_letter_code
_entity_poly.pdbx_strand_id
1 'polypeptide(L)'
;MSATSANMIRYSITIAYLVMTSLLLTGCDQAEVVENIGPSKANSLSSEVLARTDTASIHHRDLPLSDQIKLYNLDYQVYQLTSASLRETIERQGAHSQTVQWQLPTPDSPKAHFPLIPDWTLGNESSPWQLQLFCTLQSRPCSDLLVELSALAKHTKQDLYVQYYHFWHGFHKHAVKIAGATHCMQPSAKPSFLEALQTKQGQIDMAVLSAAIDLYSPAADKVYKCMQNDETLTYLSKRYDQIQQAGIRKAPSVFLNGHYLARGYELSQLFVAIKDDIEMISSKINHDLEWLQSWKTNNARSPSQDWALTKNNESVMRVSVGSRIGDFYIASVTEHGFGLYKDGKVEFIGQPQTSENQLYSTNQSTSADLHSNHQAITTSIAEEKTTNDHNEKFIPHDAKARYEAAISQLPKQALPQNWLDQQLMRQSELEQDFQLSDGQFEDKSLVKLSKDDIDPFYKTLGMKPGDVIMRVNDEWIHEQSNTLFQTLANEESVTISVMRKGKPVHLAFQVTP
;
A
#
# COMPACT_ATOMS: atom_id res chain seq x y z
N MET A 1 40.04 -77.43 3.34
CA MET A 1 41.21 -76.72 2.76
C MET A 1 40.92 -75.22 2.75
N SER A 2 41.98 -74.40 2.74
CA SER A 2 41.98 -72.92 2.89
C SER A 2 41.53 -72.38 4.25
N ALA A 3 42.13 -71.25 4.64
CA ALA A 3 42.14 -70.69 5.99
C ALA A 3 42.35 -69.17 5.93
N THR A 4 42.12 -68.46 7.04
CA THR A 4 42.72 -67.13 7.31
C THR A 4 42.73 -66.83 8.82
N SER A 5 43.77 -66.13 9.28
CA SER A 5 44.06 -65.70 10.66
C SER A 5 44.30 -64.17 10.67
N ALA A 6 43.89 -63.35 11.64
CA ALA A 6 44.26 -63.28 13.07
C ALA A 6 45.76 -62.86 13.28
N ASN A 7 46.20 -62.05 14.26
CA ASN A 7 45.54 -61.30 15.36
C ASN A 7 46.54 -60.37 16.12
N MET A 8 46.09 -59.71 17.21
CA MET A 8 46.87 -59.05 18.31
C MET A 8 47.55 -57.68 18.00
N ILE A 9 47.82 -56.77 18.96
CA ILE A 9 48.11 -56.79 20.43
C ILE A 9 47.35 -55.60 21.10
N ARG A 10 46.59 -55.63 22.22
CA ARG A 10 46.67 -56.12 23.63
C ARG A 10 47.33 -55.17 24.67
N TYR A 11 46.69 -55.10 25.87
CA TYR A 11 47.09 -54.62 27.23
C TYR A 11 46.06 -53.60 27.80
N SER A 12 45.65 -53.56 29.08
CA SER A 12 45.43 -54.53 30.19
C SER A 12 44.67 -53.77 31.32
N ILE A 13 43.58 -54.28 31.95
CA ILE A 13 43.55 -55.13 33.18
C ILE A 13 44.12 -54.37 34.41
N THR A 14 43.46 -54.18 35.58
CA THR A 14 42.97 -55.20 36.55
C THR A 14 42.14 -54.59 37.73
N ILE A 15 41.09 -55.30 38.24
CA ILE A 15 40.73 -55.59 39.68
C ILE A 15 40.58 -54.42 40.70
N ALA A 16 39.59 -54.31 41.62
CA ALA A 16 38.52 -55.18 42.19
C ALA A 16 37.22 -54.36 42.51
N TYR A 17 36.24 -54.65 43.40
CA TYR A 17 35.92 -55.75 44.36
C TYR A 17 34.40 -55.81 44.71
N LEU A 18 34.04 -56.61 45.74
CA LEU A 18 32.81 -56.72 46.59
C LEU A 18 31.66 -55.70 46.39
N VAL A 19 30.37 -56.05 46.17
CA VAL A 19 29.43 -57.00 46.83
C VAL A 19 28.87 -56.52 48.19
N MET A 20 27.56 -56.22 48.21
CA MET A 20 26.66 -55.97 49.38
C MET A 20 27.06 -54.81 50.32
N THR A 21 26.17 -54.02 50.92
CA THR A 21 24.78 -54.29 51.34
C THR A 21 23.99 -52.97 51.46
N SER A 22 22.65 -53.07 51.45
CA SER A 22 21.61 -52.13 51.91
C SER A 22 21.99 -50.89 52.75
N LEU A 23 21.29 -49.76 52.55
CA LEU A 23 20.28 -49.20 53.48
C LEU A 23 19.78 -47.80 53.01
N LEU A 24 18.44 -47.63 53.02
CA LEU A 24 17.65 -46.42 53.36
C LEU A 24 17.72 -45.09 52.54
N LEU A 25 16.51 -44.74 52.07
CA LEU A 25 15.76 -43.47 52.28
C LEU A 25 16.17 -42.16 51.61
N THR A 26 15.13 -41.36 51.35
CA THR A 26 15.09 -39.97 50.87
C THR A 26 15.64 -39.75 49.45
N GLY A 27 15.00 -38.98 48.57
CA GLY A 27 13.94 -38.01 48.78
C GLY A 27 14.50 -36.59 48.69
N CYS A 28 15.02 -36.24 47.52
CA CYS A 28 15.42 -34.88 47.20
C CYS A 28 14.48 -34.32 46.14
N ASP A 29 13.65 -33.39 46.62
CA ASP A 29 12.98 -32.38 45.85
C ASP A 29 13.99 -31.67 44.93
N GLN A 30 13.75 -31.67 43.62
CA GLN A 30 14.43 -30.74 42.71
C GLN A 30 13.36 -29.85 42.09
N ALA A 31 13.25 -28.65 42.65
CA ALA A 31 12.53 -27.56 42.05
C ALA A 31 13.02 -27.39 40.60
N GLU A 32 12.09 -27.46 39.65
CA GLU A 32 12.38 -27.07 38.28
C GLU A 32 12.88 -25.62 38.30
N VAL A 33 14.14 -25.44 37.92
CA VAL A 33 14.67 -24.13 37.59
C VAL A 33 13.92 -23.68 36.35
N VAL A 34 12.90 -22.84 36.56
CA VAL A 34 12.29 -22.06 35.49
C VAL A 34 13.38 -21.14 34.96
N GLU A 35 14.10 -21.61 33.95
CA GLU A 35 14.97 -20.73 33.16
C GLU A 35 14.08 -19.63 32.59
N ASN A 36 14.37 -18.39 33.00
CA ASN A 36 13.78 -17.22 32.40
C ASN A 36 14.11 -17.24 30.91
N ILE A 37 13.13 -17.62 30.10
CA ILE A 37 13.13 -17.35 28.66
C ILE A 37 13.10 -15.83 28.54
N GLY A 38 14.29 -15.24 28.45
CA GLY A 38 14.46 -13.82 28.20
C GLY A 38 13.75 -13.40 26.91
N PRO A 39 13.46 -12.10 26.74
CA PRO A 39 12.61 -11.61 25.66
C PRO A 39 13.09 -12.15 24.31
N SER A 40 12.17 -12.88 23.66
CA SER A 40 12.39 -13.50 22.35
C SER A 40 13.05 -12.50 21.41
N LYS A 41 14.22 -12.87 20.87
CA LYS A 41 14.79 -12.13 19.74
C LYS A 41 13.81 -12.27 18.59
N ALA A 42 13.11 -11.18 18.29
CA ALA A 42 12.36 -11.06 17.04
C ALA A 42 13.37 -11.22 15.89
N ASN A 43 13.41 -12.39 15.28
CA ASN A 43 14.20 -12.64 14.09
C ASN A 43 13.63 -11.76 12.97
N SER A 44 14.31 -10.66 12.66
CA SER A 44 14.08 -10.02 11.37
C SER A 44 14.74 -10.88 10.31
N LEU A 45 14.01 -11.15 9.22
CA LEU A 45 14.44 -12.02 8.13
C LEU A 45 15.77 -11.57 7.50
N SER A 46 16.13 -10.28 7.60
CA SER A 46 17.41 -9.77 7.12
C SER A 46 18.65 -10.28 7.89
N SER A 47 18.46 -10.80 9.11
CA SER A 47 19.53 -11.40 9.91
C SER A 47 19.79 -12.88 9.60
N GLU A 48 18.88 -13.53 8.86
CA GLU A 48 18.99 -14.93 8.50
C GLU A 48 20.15 -15.17 7.51
N VAL A 49 20.88 -16.27 7.71
CA VAL A 49 21.96 -16.69 6.81
C VAL A 49 21.37 -17.63 5.77
N LEU A 50 21.17 -17.11 4.55
CA LEU A 50 20.63 -17.85 3.41
C LEU A 50 21.57 -18.96 2.93
N ALA A 51 22.88 -18.70 2.96
CA ALA A 51 23.90 -19.67 2.60
C ALA A 51 25.23 -19.36 3.29
N ARG A 52 26.11 -20.36 3.38
CA ARG A 52 27.50 -20.19 3.79
C ARG A 52 28.43 -20.74 2.72
N THR A 53 29.49 -20.00 2.42
CA THR A 53 30.66 -20.47 1.69
C THR A 53 31.81 -20.67 2.68
N ASP A 54 32.95 -21.17 2.20
CA ASP A 54 34.17 -21.29 3.02
C ASP A 54 34.69 -19.94 3.56
N THR A 55 34.22 -18.81 3.00
CA THR A 55 34.74 -17.46 3.27
C THR A 55 33.69 -16.45 3.71
N ALA A 56 32.38 -16.72 3.54
CA ALA A 56 31.31 -15.76 3.82
C ALA A 56 30.00 -16.42 4.25
N SER A 57 29.19 -15.68 5.01
CA SER A 57 27.75 -15.93 5.14
C SER A 57 27.00 -14.96 4.22
N ILE A 58 26.06 -15.49 3.44
CA ILE A 58 25.22 -14.73 2.50
C ILE A 58 23.87 -14.49 3.16
N HIS A 59 23.42 -13.25 3.16
CA HIS A 59 22.14 -12.78 3.71
C HIS A 59 21.28 -12.14 2.60
N HIS A 60 20.01 -11.83 2.91
CA HIS A 60 19.12 -11.11 1.98
C HIS A 60 19.73 -9.82 1.41
N ARG A 61 20.44 -9.04 2.24
CA ARG A 61 21.11 -7.78 1.85
C ARG A 61 22.26 -7.95 0.84
N ASP A 62 22.76 -9.17 0.65
CA ASP A 62 23.87 -9.49 -0.25
C ASP A 62 23.36 -9.92 -1.65
N LEU A 63 22.05 -10.09 -1.81
CA LEU A 63 21.39 -10.34 -3.10
C LEU A 63 21.37 -9.09 -3.98
N PRO A 64 21.19 -9.19 -5.31
CA PRO A 64 20.99 -8.02 -6.17
C PRO A 64 19.81 -7.16 -5.72
N LEU A 65 19.93 -5.82 -5.75
CA LEU A 65 18.87 -4.92 -5.26
C LEU A 65 17.50 -5.18 -5.93
N SER A 66 17.48 -5.57 -7.21
CA SER A 66 16.25 -5.93 -7.92
C SER A 66 15.50 -7.11 -7.29
N ASP A 67 16.22 -8.02 -6.63
CA ASP A 67 15.63 -9.19 -5.96
C ASP A 67 15.31 -8.89 -4.50
N GLN A 68 16.13 -8.08 -3.82
CA GLN A 68 15.78 -7.52 -2.51
C GLN A 68 14.45 -6.74 -2.56
N ILE A 69 14.25 -5.92 -3.60
CA ILE A 69 13.00 -5.18 -3.83
C ILE A 69 11.81 -6.12 -4.06
N LYS A 70 11.98 -7.22 -4.80
CA LYS A 70 10.90 -8.21 -5.02
C LYS A 70 10.52 -8.90 -3.71
N LEU A 71 11.51 -9.39 -2.97
CA LEU A 71 11.32 -10.09 -1.71
C LEU A 71 10.67 -9.17 -0.67
N TYR A 72 11.18 -7.95 -0.50
CA TYR A 72 10.55 -6.98 0.40
C TYR A 72 9.09 -6.65 0.04
N ASN A 73 8.75 -6.52 -1.25
CA ASN A 73 7.36 -6.32 -1.65
C ASN A 73 6.47 -7.52 -1.28
N LEU A 74 6.97 -8.75 -1.42
CA LEU A 74 6.27 -9.97 -1.00
C LEU A 74 6.14 -10.03 0.53
N ASP A 75 7.22 -9.82 1.27
CA ASP A 75 7.24 -9.79 2.74
C ASP A 75 6.29 -8.72 3.29
N TYR A 76 6.21 -7.56 2.62
CA TYR A 76 5.28 -6.49 2.97
C TYR A 76 3.82 -6.86 2.69
N GLN A 77 3.53 -7.57 1.59
CA GLN A 77 2.19 -8.10 1.34
C GLN A 77 1.79 -9.15 2.39
N VAL A 78 2.69 -10.08 2.74
CA VAL A 78 2.48 -11.07 3.81
C VAL A 78 2.26 -10.39 5.17
N TYR A 79 3.03 -9.34 5.48
CA TYR A 79 2.85 -8.53 6.68
C TYR A 79 1.48 -7.85 6.72
N GLN A 80 1.04 -7.23 5.62
CA GLN A 80 -0.27 -6.55 5.55
C GLN A 80 -1.42 -7.55 5.69
N LEU A 81 -1.37 -8.68 4.98
CA LEU A 81 -2.37 -9.75 5.08
C LEU A 81 -2.43 -10.31 6.50
N THR A 82 -1.29 -10.67 7.08
CA THR A 82 -1.20 -11.22 8.44
C THR A 82 -1.68 -10.20 9.47
N SER A 83 -1.36 -8.92 9.31
CA SER A 83 -1.86 -7.85 10.17
C SER A 83 -3.39 -7.71 10.07
N ALA A 84 -3.95 -7.76 8.87
CA ALA A 84 -5.41 -7.71 8.66
C ALA A 84 -6.13 -8.90 9.31
N SER A 85 -5.67 -10.13 9.09
CA SER A 85 -6.26 -11.35 9.67
C SER A 85 -6.10 -11.41 11.20
N LEU A 86 -4.99 -10.93 11.75
CA LEU A 86 -4.81 -10.80 13.20
C LEU A 86 -5.79 -9.79 13.81
N ARG A 87 -5.98 -8.62 13.18
CA ARG A 87 -6.95 -7.60 13.64
C ARG A 87 -8.36 -8.16 13.65
N GLU A 88 -8.78 -8.82 12.58
CA GLU A 88 -10.09 -9.49 12.53
C GLU A 88 -10.24 -10.58 13.60
N THR A 89 -9.19 -11.36 13.85
CA THR A 89 -9.21 -12.40 14.89
C THR A 89 -9.38 -11.79 16.28
N ILE A 90 -8.69 -10.68 16.57
CA ILE A 90 -8.79 -9.94 17.84
C ILE A 90 -10.19 -9.31 18.01
N GLU A 91 -10.72 -8.70 16.95
CA GLU A 91 -12.09 -8.14 16.89
C GLU A 91 -13.13 -9.23 17.19
N ARG A 92 -13.06 -10.39 16.51
CA ARG A 92 -13.97 -11.53 16.70
C ARG A 92 -13.88 -12.17 18.08
N GLN A 93 -12.72 -12.14 18.73
CA GLN A 93 -12.55 -12.66 20.09
C GLN A 93 -13.20 -11.78 21.16
N GLY A 94 -13.80 -10.63 20.80
CA GLY A 94 -14.42 -9.73 21.76
C GLY A 94 -13.38 -9.14 22.73
N ALA A 95 -12.13 -8.98 22.27
CA ALA A 95 -11.07 -8.40 23.07
C ALA A 95 -11.35 -6.91 23.31
N HIS A 96 -12.11 -6.62 24.37
CA HIS A 96 -12.38 -5.27 24.87
C HIS A 96 -11.12 -4.59 25.45
N SER A 97 -10.00 -5.33 25.59
CA SER A 97 -8.69 -4.73 25.82
C SER A 97 -8.29 -3.89 24.62
N GLN A 98 -8.37 -2.56 24.77
CA GLN A 98 -7.91 -1.60 23.77
C GLN A 98 -6.39 -1.63 23.57
N THR A 99 -5.62 -2.32 24.43
CA THR A 99 -4.18 -2.54 24.24
C THR A 99 -3.90 -3.95 23.72
N VAL A 100 -3.11 -4.03 22.65
CA VAL A 100 -2.69 -5.26 21.96
C VAL A 100 -1.16 -5.36 21.94
N GLN A 101 -0.60 -6.49 22.36
CA GLN A 101 0.83 -6.74 22.30
C GLN A 101 1.19 -7.38 20.95
N TRP A 102 1.73 -6.59 20.03
CA TRP A 102 2.09 -7.06 18.70
C TRP A 102 3.45 -7.77 18.68
N GLN A 103 3.46 -9.02 18.19
CA GLN A 103 4.68 -9.80 17.95
C GLN A 103 4.98 -10.00 16.45
N LEU A 104 4.11 -9.48 15.56
CA LEU A 104 4.31 -9.53 14.10
C LEU A 104 5.51 -8.63 13.70
N PRO A 105 6.63 -9.18 13.19
CA PRO A 105 7.77 -8.38 12.78
C PRO A 105 7.43 -7.54 11.54
N THR A 106 7.87 -6.28 11.53
CA THR A 106 7.81 -5.44 10.32
C THR A 106 8.93 -5.84 9.36
N PRO A 107 8.67 -6.01 8.05
CA PRO A 107 9.70 -6.31 7.06
C PRO A 107 10.78 -5.23 6.96
N ASP A 108 12.04 -5.65 6.88
CA ASP A 108 13.18 -4.76 6.72
C ASP A 108 13.26 -4.23 5.28
N SER A 109 13.05 -2.93 5.11
CA SER A 109 13.23 -2.25 3.81
C SER A 109 14.66 -2.43 3.29
N PRO A 110 14.86 -2.81 2.01
CA PRO A 110 16.17 -2.78 1.40
C PRO A 110 16.65 -1.32 1.32
N LYS A 111 17.97 -1.14 1.48
CA LYS A 111 18.62 0.17 1.42
C LYS A 111 19.44 0.28 0.15
N ALA A 112 19.36 1.43 -0.50
CA ALA A 112 20.13 1.72 -1.70
C ALA A 112 20.69 3.14 -1.67
N HIS A 113 21.83 3.32 -2.30
CA HIS A 113 22.37 4.63 -2.64
C HIS A 113 22.66 4.65 -4.13
N PHE A 114 22.08 5.61 -4.85
CA PHE A 114 22.24 5.74 -6.28
C PHE A 114 23.24 6.87 -6.57
N PRO A 115 24.46 6.57 -7.05
CA PRO A 115 25.45 7.59 -7.43
C PRO A 115 25.10 8.18 -8.82
N LEU A 116 23.83 8.56 -9.00
CA LEU A 116 23.26 9.10 -10.21
C LEU A 116 22.80 10.53 -9.93
N ILE A 117 23.22 11.47 -10.78
CA ILE A 117 22.69 12.84 -10.75
C ILE A 117 21.21 12.77 -11.15
N PRO A 118 20.27 13.33 -10.36
CA PRO A 118 18.86 13.37 -10.73
C PRO A 118 18.61 14.24 -11.97
N ASP A 119 17.53 13.97 -12.70
CA ASP A 119 17.15 14.74 -13.90
C ASP A 119 16.58 16.12 -13.53
N TRP A 120 15.98 16.23 -12.34
CA TRP A 120 15.61 17.47 -11.65
C TRP A 120 15.43 17.24 -10.14
N THR A 121 15.44 18.31 -9.37
CA THR A 121 15.22 18.30 -7.92
C THR A 121 14.16 19.33 -7.49
N LEU A 122 13.54 19.11 -6.34
CA LEU A 122 12.61 20.03 -5.67
C LEU A 122 12.96 20.07 -4.17
N GLY A 123 12.81 21.24 -3.54
CA GLY A 123 13.13 21.43 -2.12
C GLY A 123 14.62 21.63 -1.83
N ASN A 124 14.97 21.66 -0.55
CA ASN A 124 16.33 21.93 -0.06
C ASN A 124 17.13 20.63 0.16
N GLU A 125 18.30 20.51 -0.47
CA GLU A 125 19.21 19.36 -0.33
C GLU A 125 19.63 19.03 1.11
N SER A 126 19.57 20.01 2.03
CA SER A 126 19.87 19.82 3.46
C SER A 126 18.70 19.22 4.26
N SER A 127 17.57 18.89 3.62
CA SER A 127 16.40 18.29 4.28
C SER A 127 16.71 16.92 4.91
N PRO A 128 16.13 16.58 6.08
CA PRO A 128 16.17 15.21 6.61
C PRO A 128 15.28 14.23 5.85
N TRP A 129 14.47 14.70 4.89
CA TRP A 129 13.53 13.92 4.10
C TRP A 129 13.96 13.88 2.63
N GLN A 130 14.91 13.00 2.34
CA GLN A 130 15.50 12.77 1.02
C GLN A 130 14.67 11.73 0.27
N LEU A 131 13.89 12.16 -0.72
CA LEU A 131 13.02 11.29 -1.51
C LEU A 131 13.62 11.04 -2.90
N GLN A 132 13.91 9.79 -3.26
CA GLN A 132 14.37 9.41 -4.59
C GLN A 132 13.23 8.74 -5.37
N LEU A 133 12.85 9.33 -6.50
CA LEU A 133 11.67 8.94 -7.28
C LEU A 133 12.05 8.55 -8.71
N PHE A 134 11.92 7.26 -9.01
CA PHE A 134 12.15 6.69 -10.34
C PHE A 134 10.81 6.55 -11.07
N CYS A 135 10.53 7.44 -12.02
CA CYS A 135 9.21 7.58 -12.63
C CYS A 135 9.21 8.21 -14.02
N THR A 136 8.04 8.21 -14.66
CA THR A 136 7.76 9.00 -15.86
C THR A 136 6.44 9.75 -15.69
N LEU A 137 6.38 11.01 -16.12
CA LEU A 137 5.15 11.82 -16.08
C LEU A 137 4.04 11.29 -17.02
N GLN A 138 4.36 10.36 -17.93
CA GLN A 138 3.35 9.66 -18.74
C GLN A 138 2.69 8.48 -17.99
N SER A 139 3.14 8.15 -16.78
CA SER A 139 2.50 7.15 -15.93
C SER A 139 1.49 7.84 -15.01
N ARG A 140 0.25 7.33 -14.98
CA ARG A 140 -0.81 7.82 -14.08
C ARG A 140 -0.41 7.66 -12.60
N PRO A 141 -0.02 6.46 -12.11
CA PRO A 141 0.51 6.29 -10.75
C PRO A 141 1.68 7.22 -10.38
N CYS A 142 2.60 7.47 -11.31
CA CYS A 142 3.69 8.43 -11.08
C CYS A 142 3.21 9.86 -10.92
N SER A 143 2.17 10.25 -11.65
CA SER A 143 1.60 11.60 -11.60
C SER A 143 0.77 11.82 -10.34
N ASP A 144 -0.05 10.84 -9.96
CA ASP A 144 -0.83 10.88 -8.72
C ASP A 144 0.09 10.98 -7.49
N LEU A 145 1.15 10.16 -7.46
CA LEU A 145 2.19 10.23 -6.44
C LEU A 145 2.82 11.63 -6.34
N LEU A 146 3.14 12.27 -7.46
CA LEU A 146 3.72 13.63 -7.48
C LEU A 146 2.75 14.73 -7.00
N VAL A 147 1.47 14.62 -7.35
CA VAL A 147 0.43 15.56 -6.88
C VAL A 147 0.27 15.46 -5.36
N GLU A 148 0.17 14.24 -4.83
CA GLU A 148 0.05 13.96 -3.40
C GLU A 148 1.31 14.37 -2.63
N LEU A 149 2.50 14.10 -3.17
CA LEU A 149 3.78 14.61 -2.64
C LEU A 149 3.78 16.13 -2.51
N SER A 150 3.28 16.83 -3.53
CA SER A 150 3.21 18.30 -3.55
C SER A 150 2.13 18.84 -2.61
N ALA A 151 1.09 18.06 -2.29
CA ALA A 151 0.11 18.40 -1.26
C ALA A 151 0.70 18.25 0.14
N LEU A 152 1.38 17.14 0.43
CA LEU A 152 2.03 16.91 1.72
C LEU A 152 3.16 17.91 1.99
N ALA A 153 4.02 18.19 1.00
CA ALA A 153 5.15 19.12 1.13
C ALA A 153 4.76 20.57 1.49
N LYS A 154 3.52 20.99 1.20
CA LYS A 154 3.02 22.34 1.58
C LYS A 154 2.80 22.52 3.08
N HIS A 155 2.73 21.42 3.82
CA HIS A 155 2.40 21.39 5.24
C HIS A 155 3.51 20.76 6.09
N THR A 156 4.65 20.39 5.53
CA THR A 156 5.79 19.90 6.32
C THR A 156 6.62 21.06 6.87
N LYS A 157 6.95 21.02 8.17
CA LYS A 157 7.83 21.98 8.88
C LYS A 157 9.22 22.08 8.27
N GLN A 158 9.63 21.04 7.55
CA GLN A 158 10.89 20.91 6.84
C GLN A 158 10.58 20.56 5.38
N ASP A 159 11.29 21.16 4.42
CA ASP A 159 11.11 20.86 3.00
C ASP A 159 11.27 19.35 2.73
N LEU A 160 10.49 18.78 1.80
CA LEU A 160 10.83 17.47 1.23
C LEU A 160 11.82 17.68 0.08
N TYR A 161 12.99 17.02 0.11
CA TYR A 161 13.93 17.07 -1.00
C TYR A 161 13.68 15.92 -1.97
N VAL A 162 13.03 16.22 -3.09
CA VAL A 162 12.70 15.23 -4.11
C VAL A 162 13.78 15.20 -5.19
N GLN A 163 14.43 14.06 -5.36
CA GLN A 163 15.36 13.74 -6.44
C GLN A 163 14.64 12.88 -7.48
N TYR A 164 14.36 13.43 -8.66
CA TYR A 164 13.61 12.72 -9.70
C TYR A 164 14.53 12.09 -10.75
N TYR A 165 14.21 10.87 -11.13
CA TYR A 165 14.91 10.10 -12.16
C TYR A 165 13.92 9.65 -13.23
N HIS A 166 14.13 10.06 -14.49
CA HIS A 166 13.29 9.64 -15.61
C HIS A 166 13.46 8.13 -15.87
N PHE A 167 12.38 7.38 -15.64
CA PHE A 167 12.35 5.93 -15.75
C PHE A 167 11.00 5.46 -16.28
N TRP A 168 11.01 4.69 -17.36
CA TRP A 168 9.81 4.35 -18.13
C TRP A 168 9.83 2.90 -18.66
N HIS A 169 8.66 2.40 -19.02
CA HIS A 169 8.46 1.12 -19.71
C HIS A 169 8.10 1.34 -21.17
N GLY A 170 8.31 0.33 -22.03
CA GLY A 170 8.13 0.45 -23.49
C GLY A 170 6.74 0.89 -23.97
N PHE A 171 5.69 0.74 -23.14
CA PHE A 171 4.34 1.22 -23.45
C PHE A 171 4.16 2.75 -23.31
N HIS A 172 5.09 3.45 -22.63
CA HIS A 172 5.06 4.91 -22.50
C HIS A 172 5.64 5.58 -23.76
N LYS A 173 4.84 5.64 -24.83
CA LYS A 173 5.22 6.10 -26.18
C LYS A 173 5.92 7.47 -26.24
N HIS A 174 5.72 8.33 -25.23
CA HIS A 174 6.26 9.70 -25.19
C HIS A 174 7.24 9.94 -24.03
N ALA A 175 7.48 8.96 -23.15
CA ALA A 175 8.37 9.13 -21.99
C ALA A 175 9.80 9.58 -22.38
N VAL A 176 10.39 8.99 -23.43
CA VAL A 176 11.70 9.41 -23.95
C VAL A 176 11.68 10.87 -24.42
N LYS A 177 10.57 11.31 -25.02
CA LYS A 177 10.40 12.70 -25.49
C LYS A 177 10.20 13.66 -24.32
N ILE A 178 9.46 13.28 -23.27
CA ILE A 178 9.34 14.04 -22.03
C ILE A 178 10.70 14.19 -21.34
N ALA A 179 11.47 13.09 -21.22
CA ALA A 179 12.81 13.11 -20.63
C ALA A 179 13.78 13.98 -21.45
N GLY A 180 13.75 13.87 -22.79
CA GLY A 180 14.52 14.74 -23.69
C GLY A 180 14.16 16.21 -23.59
N ALA A 181 12.88 16.55 -23.55
CA ALA A 181 12.42 17.92 -23.33
C ALA A 181 12.90 18.46 -21.97
N THR A 182 12.76 17.66 -20.90
CA THR A 182 13.25 18.02 -19.55
C THR A 182 14.77 18.22 -19.52
N HIS A 183 15.53 17.38 -20.22
CA HIS A 183 16.99 17.49 -20.31
C HIS A 183 17.41 18.78 -21.03
N CYS A 184 16.81 19.03 -22.19
CA CYS A 184 17.13 20.14 -23.09
C CYS A 184 16.59 21.51 -22.66
N MET A 185 15.72 21.56 -21.66
CA MET A 185 15.13 22.80 -21.17
C MET A 185 16.08 23.57 -20.23
N GLN A 186 16.02 24.90 -20.27
CA GLN A 186 16.79 25.76 -19.36
C GLN A 186 16.39 25.50 -17.89
N PRO A 187 17.34 25.48 -16.93
CA PRO A 187 17.05 25.15 -15.53
C PRO A 187 15.91 25.97 -14.90
N SER A 188 15.80 27.26 -15.24
CA SER A 188 14.75 28.17 -14.75
C SER A 188 13.34 27.83 -15.26
N ALA A 189 13.22 27.17 -16.42
CA ALA A 189 11.93 26.80 -17.02
C ALA A 189 11.45 25.41 -16.61
N LYS A 190 12.35 24.53 -16.14
CA LYS A 190 12.02 23.14 -15.78
C LYS A 190 10.90 23.02 -14.75
N PRO A 191 10.85 23.78 -13.63
CA PRO A 191 9.82 23.60 -12.61
C PRO A 191 8.41 23.80 -13.17
N SER A 192 8.14 24.93 -13.83
CA SER A 192 6.82 25.24 -14.38
C SER A 192 6.42 24.33 -15.54
N PHE A 193 7.38 23.88 -16.36
CA PHE A 193 7.14 22.87 -17.39
C PHE A 193 6.74 21.51 -16.79
N LEU A 194 7.45 21.06 -15.75
CA LEU A 194 7.17 19.79 -15.07
C LEU A 194 5.83 19.84 -14.34
N GLU A 195 5.53 20.93 -13.63
CA GLU A 195 4.24 21.18 -12.98
C GLU A 195 3.09 21.14 -14.00
N ALA A 196 3.24 21.83 -15.13
CA ALA A 196 2.25 21.83 -16.20
C ALA A 196 2.00 20.43 -16.78
N LEU A 197 3.04 19.60 -16.93
CA LEU A 197 2.90 18.20 -17.35
C LEU A 197 2.27 17.33 -16.26
N GLN A 198 2.57 17.55 -14.97
CA GLN A 198 1.95 16.83 -13.85
C GLN A 198 0.44 17.03 -13.81
N THR A 199 -0.08 18.23 -14.15
CA THR A 199 -1.53 18.50 -14.23
C THR A 199 -2.28 17.59 -15.22
N LYS A 200 -1.57 16.88 -16.10
CA LYS A 200 -2.14 15.99 -17.12
C LYS A 200 -2.26 14.55 -16.65
N GLN A 201 -1.80 14.22 -15.44
CA GLN A 201 -2.06 12.95 -14.77
C GLN A 201 -1.78 11.71 -15.65
N GLY A 202 -0.60 11.65 -16.27
CA GLY A 202 -0.22 10.57 -17.20
C GLY A 202 -0.69 10.76 -18.66
N GLN A 203 -1.72 11.58 -18.92
CA GLN A 203 -2.29 11.81 -20.25
C GLN A 203 -1.46 12.81 -21.07
N ILE A 204 -0.19 12.46 -21.32
CA ILE A 204 0.75 13.28 -22.09
C ILE A 204 0.97 12.64 -23.46
N ASP A 205 0.44 13.29 -24.50
CA ASP A 205 0.76 13.03 -25.90
C ASP A 205 1.74 14.08 -26.45
N MET A 206 2.03 14.05 -27.75
CA MET A 206 2.89 15.04 -28.38
C MET A 206 2.27 16.45 -28.45
N ALA A 207 0.94 16.59 -28.51
CA ALA A 207 0.29 17.90 -28.57
C ALA A 207 0.39 18.60 -27.20
N VAL A 208 0.11 17.86 -26.12
CA VAL A 208 0.32 18.30 -24.73
C VAL A 208 1.78 18.65 -24.48
N LEU A 209 2.72 17.79 -24.89
CA LEU A 209 4.14 18.02 -24.70
C LEU A 209 4.63 19.26 -25.47
N SER A 210 4.23 19.42 -26.74
CA SER A 210 4.58 20.60 -27.54
C SER A 210 4.01 21.88 -26.98
N ALA A 211 2.72 21.90 -26.59
CA ALA A 211 2.11 23.07 -25.97
C ALA A 211 2.84 23.50 -24.68
N ALA A 212 3.30 22.56 -23.87
CA ALA A 212 4.11 22.86 -22.69
C ALA A 212 5.53 23.37 -23.04
N ILE A 213 6.18 22.80 -24.05
CA ILE A 213 7.49 23.30 -24.53
C ILE A 213 7.35 24.74 -25.05
N ASP A 214 6.34 25.02 -25.87
CA ASP A 214 6.12 26.32 -26.50
C ASP A 214 5.73 27.41 -25.49
N LEU A 215 5.02 27.03 -24.42
CA LEU A 215 4.59 27.95 -23.35
C LEU A 215 5.72 28.31 -22.38
N TYR A 216 6.55 27.33 -21.98
CA TYR A 216 7.55 27.52 -20.91
C TYR A 216 8.99 27.71 -21.42
N SER A 217 9.30 27.41 -22.69
CA SER A 217 10.63 27.61 -23.26
C SER A 217 10.71 28.87 -24.14
N PRO A 218 11.49 29.91 -23.78
CA PRO A 218 11.74 31.06 -24.66
C PRO A 218 12.58 30.70 -25.90
N ALA A 219 13.03 29.44 -26.02
CA ALA A 219 13.75 28.91 -27.18
C ALA A 219 13.25 27.49 -27.52
N ALA A 220 11.93 27.35 -27.70
CA ALA A 220 11.28 26.09 -28.03
C ALA A 220 11.94 25.36 -29.24
N ASP A 221 12.35 26.09 -30.28
CA ASP A 221 13.03 25.51 -31.45
C ASP A 221 14.33 24.77 -31.09
N LYS A 222 15.09 25.28 -30.11
CA LYS A 222 16.31 24.65 -29.60
C LYS A 222 15.99 23.41 -28.77
N VAL A 223 14.91 23.44 -27.98
CA VAL A 223 14.43 22.27 -27.22
C VAL A 223 14.05 21.14 -28.18
N TYR A 224 13.26 21.43 -29.21
CA TYR A 224 12.86 20.44 -30.22
C TYR A 224 14.04 19.83 -30.97
N LYS A 225 15.05 20.63 -31.34
CA LYS A 225 16.29 20.14 -31.99
C LYS A 225 17.10 19.27 -31.03
N CYS A 226 17.30 19.73 -29.79
CA CYS A 226 18.07 19.02 -28.79
C CYS A 226 17.44 17.67 -28.42
N MET A 227 16.13 17.60 -28.14
CA MET A 227 15.45 16.36 -27.74
C MET A 227 15.32 15.31 -28.86
N GLN A 228 15.77 15.64 -30.06
CA GLN A 228 15.84 14.78 -31.24
C GLN A 228 17.29 14.44 -31.65
N ASN A 229 18.30 15.05 -31.01
CA ASN A 229 19.71 14.78 -31.26
C ASN A 229 20.10 13.39 -30.72
N ASP A 230 20.83 12.63 -31.53
CA ASP A 230 21.39 11.31 -31.19
C ASP A 230 22.23 11.35 -29.91
N GLU A 231 22.93 12.45 -29.63
CA GLU A 231 23.69 12.62 -28.39
C GLU A 231 22.78 12.59 -27.15
N THR A 232 21.67 13.34 -27.19
CA THR A 232 20.67 13.37 -26.12
C THR A 232 19.97 12.03 -25.98
N LEU A 233 19.62 11.37 -27.09
CA LEU A 233 18.98 10.05 -27.06
C LEU A 233 19.94 8.98 -26.49
N THR A 234 21.22 9.03 -26.84
CA THR A 234 22.27 8.15 -26.30
C THR A 234 22.47 8.37 -24.81
N TYR A 235 22.52 9.64 -24.37
CA TYR A 235 22.61 10.01 -22.95
C TYR A 235 21.43 9.46 -22.14
N LEU A 236 20.20 9.61 -22.64
CA LEU A 236 18.99 9.10 -21.98
C LEU A 236 18.96 7.57 -21.95
N SER A 237 19.33 6.88 -23.03
CA SER A 237 19.42 5.42 -23.04
C SER A 237 20.43 4.93 -22.01
N LYS A 238 21.63 5.53 -21.96
CA LYS A 238 22.66 5.18 -20.98
C LYS A 238 22.18 5.39 -19.54
N ARG A 239 21.47 6.48 -19.25
CA ARG A 239 20.88 6.72 -17.90
C ARG A 239 19.83 5.69 -17.54
N TYR A 240 18.95 5.36 -18.49
CA TYR A 240 17.96 4.30 -18.31
C TYR A 240 18.62 2.94 -17.99
N ASP A 241 19.66 2.58 -18.74
CA ASP A 241 20.43 1.36 -18.51
C ASP A 241 21.16 1.37 -17.17
N GLN A 242 21.68 2.51 -16.72
CA GLN A 242 22.28 2.67 -15.39
C GLN A 242 21.26 2.47 -14.25
N ILE A 243 20.03 3.00 -14.40
CA ILE A 243 18.95 2.81 -13.43
C ILE A 243 18.52 1.33 -13.39
N GLN A 244 18.42 0.68 -14.56
CA GLN A 244 18.15 -0.75 -14.69
C GLN A 244 19.26 -1.62 -14.03
N GLN A 245 20.53 -1.28 -14.27
CA GLN A 245 21.69 -1.97 -13.68
C GLN A 245 21.78 -1.78 -12.16
N ALA A 246 21.37 -0.61 -11.64
CA ALA A 246 21.25 -0.37 -10.21
C ALA A 246 20.14 -1.20 -9.53
N GLY A 247 19.31 -1.93 -10.30
CA GLY A 247 18.29 -2.84 -9.79
C GLY A 247 16.85 -2.32 -9.85
N ILE A 248 16.63 -1.09 -10.34
CA ILE A 248 15.29 -0.53 -10.50
C ILE A 248 14.67 -1.07 -11.79
N ARG A 249 13.58 -1.83 -11.67
CA ARG A 249 12.91 -2.52 -12.81
C ARG A 249 11.50 -2.02 -13.11
N LYS A 250 10.82 -1.38 -12.16
CA LYS A 250 9.43 -0.95 -12.26
C LYS A 250 9.25 0.50 -11.80
N ALA A 251 8.23 1.18 -12.34
CA ALA A 251 7.82 2.52 -11.96
C ALA A 251 6.42 2.44 -11.30
N PRO A 252 6.06 3.37 -10.40
CA PRO A 252 7.00 4.11 -9.56
C PRO A 252 7.96 3.15 -8.83
N SER A 253 9.13 3.67 -8.45
CA SER A 253 9.97 3.13 -7.39
C SER A 253 10.42 4.32 -6.56
N VAL A 254 10.22 4.25 -5.24
CA VAL A 254 10.41 5.37 -4.31
C VAL A 254 11.34 4.94 -3.19
N PHE A 255 12.26 5.81 -2.81
CA PHE A 255 13.09 5.61 -1.62
C PHE A 255 13.01 6.86 -0.74
N LEU A 256 12.84 6.67 0.56
CA LEU A 256 12.92 7.72 1.58
C LEU A 256 14.20 7.50 2.40
N ASN A 257 15.12 8.46 2.41
CA ASN A 257 16.41 8.36 3.09
C ASN A 257 17.19 7.08 2.71
N GLY A 258 17.10 6.69 1.44
CA GLY A 258 17.71 5.47 0.89
C GLY A 258 16.96 4.16 1.20
N HIS A 259 15.86 4.19 1.97
CA HIS A 259 14.99 3.04 2.22
C HIS A 259 13.88 2.94 1.17
N TYR A 260 13.78 1.80 0.48
CA TYR A 260 12.73 1.54 -0.50
C TYR A 260 11.32 1.50 0.13
N LEU A 261 10.36 2.18 -0.49
CA LEU A 261 8.95 2.11 -0.11
C LEU A 261 8.22 1.02 -0.91
N ALA A 262 7.41 0.22 -0.23
CA ALA A 262 6.67 -0.90 -0.78
C ALA A 262 5.66 -0.45 -1.86
N ARG A 263 5.63 -1.21 -2.96
CA ARG A 263 4.77 -0.97 -4.12
C ARG A 263 3.29 -1.02 -3.73
N GLY A 264 2.56 0.04 -4.07
CA GLY A 264 1.15 0.22 -3.71
C GLY A 264 0.93 0.84 -2.34
N TYR A 265 1.99 1.08 -1.57
CA TYR A 265 1.94 1.62 -0.21
C TYR A 265 2.85 2.85 -0.05
N GLU A 266 3.43 3.38 -1.13
CA GLU A 266 4.45 4.42 -1.09
C GLU A 266 3.96 5.70 -0.38
N LEU A 267 2.75 6.17 -0.69
CA LEU A 267 2.14 7.33 -0.03
C LEU A 267 1.81 7.06 1.44
N SER A 268 1.34 5.86 1.76
CA SER A 268 1.00 5.47 3.13
C SER A 268 2.24 5.43 4.02
N GLN A 269 3.30 4.76 3.57
CA GLN A 269 4.57 4.70 4.29
C GLN A 269 5.24 6.05 4.40
N LEU A 270 5.21 6.87 3.34
CA LEU A 270 5.72 8.23 3.38
C LEU A 270 4.99 9.07 4.43
N PHE A 271 3.65 9.08 4.39
CA PHE A 271 2.84 9.82 5.36
C PHE A 271 3.16 9.38 6.79
N VAL A 272 3.22 8.06 7.06
CA VAL A 272 3.59 7.53 8.40
C VAL A 272 4.99 8.00 8.83
N ALA A 273 5.94 8.13 7.90
CA ALA A 273 7.30 8.58 8.21
C ALA A 273 7.38 10.08 8.50
N ILE A 274 6.62 10.93 7.78
CA ILE A 274 6.72 12.40 7.89
C ILE A 274 5.63 13.06 8.74
N LYS A 275 4.59 12.33 9.18
CA LYS A 275 3.40 12.91 9.85
C LYS A 275 3.72 13.79 11.06
N ASP A 276 4.78 13.47 11.83
CA ASP A 276 5.14 14.23 13.03
C ASP A 276 5.84 15.56 12.68
N ASP A 277 6.34 15.66 11.46
CA ASP A 277 6.87 16.87 10.83
C ASP A 277 5.81 17.65 10.03
N ILE A 278 4.57 17.14 9.90
CA ILE A 278 3.45 17.90 9.30
C ILE A 278 2.90 18.90 10.34
N GLU A 279 2.67 20.13 9.90
CA GLU A 279 1.86 21.12 10.60
C GLU A 279 0.39 20.78 10.45
N MET A 280 -0.25 20.39 11.56
CA MET A 280 -1.65 20.02 11.62
C MET A 280 -2.42 21.02 12.47
N ILE A 281 -3.35 21.75 11.84
CA ILE A 281 -4.24 22.70 12.50
C ILE A 281 -5.53 21.97 12.85
N SER A 282 -5.91 21.98 14.13
CA SER A 282 -7.21 21.42 14.55
C SER A 282 -8.35 22.20 13.92
N SER A 283 -9.16 21.52 13.10
CA SER A 283 -10.25 22.14 12.34
C SER A 283 -11.28 21.09 11.97
N LYS A 284 -12.56 21.46 11.95
CA LYS A 284 -13.60 20.59 11.42
C LYS A 284 -13.41 20.35 9.92
N ILE A 285 -13.56 19.11 9.51
CA ILE A 285 -13.46 18.56 8.17
C ILE A 285 -14.85 18.04 7.79
N ASN A 286 -15.22 18.10 6.50
CA ASN A 286 -16.51 17.57 6.06
C ASN A 286 -16.41 16.06 5.81
N HIS A 287 -17.05 15.24 6.66
CA HIS A 287 -17.07 13.79 6.54
C HIS A 287 -18.32 13.18 7.18
N ASP A 288 -18.71 11.98 6.72
CA ASP A 288 -19.81 11.17 7.30
C ASP A 288 -19.31 9.99 8.16
N LEU A 289 -18.02 10.03 8.55
CA LEU A 289 -17.38 9.00 9.37
C LEU A 289 -17.82 9.03 10.85
N GLU A 290 -18.25 7.88 11.36
CA GLU A 290 -18.56 7.61 12.76
C GLU A 290 -17.51 6.64 13.34
N TRP A 291 -16.96 6.91 14.53
CA TRP A 291 -16.05 5.99 15.22
C TRP A 291 -16.83 4.92 15.98
N LEU A 292 -16.39 3.66 15.89
CA LEU A 292 -17.03 2.53 16.60
C LEU A 292 -16.15 1.99 17.74
N GLN A 293 -14.89 1.65 17.44
CA GLN A 293 -13.93 1.07 18.38
C GLN A 293 -12.50 1.26 17.88
N SER A 294 -11.53 1.31 18.79
CA SER A 294 -10.10 1.36 18.48
C SER A 294 -9.29 0.36 19.30
N TRP A 295 -8.14 -0.04 18.76
CA TRP A 295 -7.11 -0.83 19.43
C TRP A 295 -5.74 -0.19 19.16
N LYS A 296 -4.96 -0.06 20.23
CA LYS A 296 -3.60 0.45 20.23
C LYS A 296 -2.59 -0.66 20.49
N THR A 297 -1.39 -0.50 19.96
CA THR A 297 -0.20 -1.22 20.43
C THR A 297 0.39 -0.54 21.67
N ASN A 298 0.96 -1.35 22.56
CA ASN A 298 1.86 -0.83 23.61
C ASN A 298 3.26 -0.47 23.07
N ASN A 299 3.56 -0.79 21.81
CA ASN A 299 4.83 -0.49 21.17
C ASN A 299 4.80 0.83 20.38
N ALA A 300 5.23 1.92 21.02
CA ALA A 300 5.31 3.26 20.41
C ALA A 300 6.17 3.35 19.13
N ARG A 301 6.98 2.32 18.80
CA ARG A 301 7.78 2.27 17.56
C ARG A 301 7.02 1.74 16.35
N SER A 302 5.80 1.22 16.53
CA SER A 302 4.98 0.64 15.45
C SER A 302 3.57 1.22 15.38
N PRO A 303 3.39 2.56 15.29
CA PRO A 303 2.07 3.20 15.29
C PRO A 303 1.18 2.81 14.08
N SER A 304 1.75 2.25 13.01
CA SER A 304 1.00 1.65 11.90
C SER A 304 0.25 0.37 12.27
N GLN A 305 0.54 -0.22 13.44
CA GLN A 305 -0.17 -1.38 13.98
C GLN A 305 -1.47 -0.97 14.69
N ASP A 306 -1.58 0.26 15.21
CA ASP A 306 -2.83 0.81 15.75
C ASP A 306 -3.92 0.83 14.67
N TRP A 307 -5.16 0.49 15.06
CA TRP A 307 -6.29 0.51 14.14
C TRP A 307 -7.62 0.82 14.82
N ALA A 308 -8.58 1.28 14.02
CA ALA A 308 -9.95 1.52 14.44
C ALA A 308 -10.94 0.89 13.45
N LEU A 309 -12.16 0.65 13.93
CA LEU A 309 -13.34 0.48 13.11
C LEU A 309 -14.09 1.81 13.05
N THR A 310 -14.41 2.23 11.83
CA THR A 310 -15.26 3.38 11.56
C THR A 310 -16.41 2.95 10.65
N LYS A 311 -17.55 3.62 10.78
CA LYS A 311 -18.69 3.47 9.89
C LYS A 311 -18.75 4.67 8.96
N ASN A 312 -18.82 4.39 7.66
CA ASN A 312 -19.09 5.37 6.62
C ASN A 312 -20.43 4.99 5.98
N ASN A 313 -21.45 5.83 6.16
CA ASN A 313 -22.85 5.50 5.82
C ASN A 313 -23.32 4.21 6.50
N GLU A 314 -23.46 3.11 5.76
CA GLU A 314 -23.88 1.79 6.28
C GLU A 314 -22.73 0.75 6.31
N SER A 315 -21.56 1.10 5.79
CA SER A 315 -20.39 0.22 5.74
C SER A 315 -19.47 0.44 6.94
N VAL A 316 -19.20 -0.64 7.68
CA VAL A 316 -18.11 -0.68 8.66
C VAL A 316 -16.82 -0.99 7.93
N MET A 317 -15.79 -0.17 8.15
CA MET A 317 -14.46 -0.32 7.54
C MET A 317 -13.36 -0.21 8.59
N ARG A 318 -12.25 -0.91 8.35
CA ARG A 318 -11.06 -0.91 9.19
C ARG A 318 -10.07 0.15 8.71
N VAL A 319 -9.50 0.91 9.65
CA VAL A 319 -8.61 2.04 9.35
C VAL A 319 -7.39 1.98 10.26
N SER A 320 -6.20 2.30 9.73
CA SER A 320 -4.94 2.33 10.47
C SER A 320 -4.13 3.58 10.13
N VAL A 321 -3.18 3.97 10.98
CA VAL A 321 -2.35 5.17 10.73
C VAL A 321 -1.67 5.08 9.36
N GLY A 322 -1.82 6.16 8.57
CA GLY A 322 -1.35 6.25 7.18
C GLY A 322 -2.23 5.59 6.12
N SER A 323 -3.30 4.88 6.48
CA SER A 323 -4.32 4.46 5.50
C SER A 323 -5.12 5.67 5.01
N ARG A 324 -5.77 5.52 3.85
CA ARG A 324 -6.65 6.54 3.26
C ARG A 324 -8.12 6.15 3.30
N ILE A 325 -8.97 7.16 3.45
CA ILE A 325 -10.42 7.06 3.28
C ILE A 325 -10.83 8.20 2.35
N GLY A 326 -11.13 7.91 1.09
CA GLY A 326 -11.28 8.96 0.07
C GLY A 326 -10.04 9.88 0.02
N ASP A 327 -10.26 11.17 0.25
CA ASP A 327 -9.22 12.21 0.27
C ASP A 327 -8.44 12.31 1.59
N PHE A 328 -8.85 11.60 2.64
CA PHE A 328 -8.30 11.76 3.98
C PHE A 328 -7.22 10.74 4.29
N TYR A 329 -6.20 11.13 5.04
CA TYR A 329 -5.25 10.22 5.69
C TYR A 329 -5.62 10.04 7.16
N ILE A 330 -5.33 8.86 7.72
CA ILE A 330 -5.45 8.63 9.16
C ILE A 330 -4.15 9.06 9.85
N ALA A 331 -4.19 10.20 10.55
CA ALA A 331 -3.06 10.80 11.24
C ALA A 331 -2.65 10.06 12.51
N SER A 332 -3.64 9.55 13.26
CA SER A 332 -3.44 8.89 14.54
C SER A 332 -4.60 7.96 14.86
N VAL A 333 -4.37 6.99 15.75
CA VAL A 333 -5.40 6.18 16.38
C VAL A 333 -5.16 6.23 17.90
N THR A 334 -6.24 6.33 18.66
CA THR A 334 -6.24 6.37 20.13
C THR A 334 -7.29 5.40 20.65
N GLU A 335 -7.29 5.11 21.96
CA GLU A 335 -8.30 4.25 22.60
C GLU A 335 -9.74 4.74 22.40
N HIS A 336 -9.92 6.04 22.17
CA HIS A 336 -11.22 6.72 22.13
C HIS A 336 -11.60 7.30 20.75
N GLY A 337 -10.82 7.03 19.70
CA GLY A 337 -11.04 7.62 18.38
C GLY A 337 -9.82 7.58 17.46
N PHE A 338 -9.87 8.34 16.36
CA PHE A 338 -8.78 8.49 15.41
C PHE A 338 -8.71 9.91 14.83
N GLY A 339 -7.52 10.33 14.40
CA GLY A 339 -7.29 11.61 13.73
C GLY A 339 -7.43 11.50 12.21
N LEU A 340 -8.27 12.34 11.61
CA LEU A 340 -8.48 12.48 10.17
C LEU A 340 -7.70 13.70 9.65
N TYR A 341 -6.81 13.53 8.69
CA TYR A 341 -5.99 14.59 8.10
C TYR A 341 -6.38 14.87 6.63
N LYS A 342 -6.46 16.16 6.28
CA LYS A 342 -6.50 16.66 4.89
C LYS A 342 -6.01 18.11 4.84
N ASP A 343 -5.14 18.42 3.87
CA ASP A 343 -4.69 19.79 3.54
C ASP A 343 -4.27 20.65 4.76
N GLY A 344 -3.37 20.11 5.59
CA GLY A 344 -2.87 20.79 6.80
C GLY A 344 -3.85 20.85 7.97
N LYS A 345 -5.06 20.30 7.82
CA LYS A 345 -6.09 20.22 8.87
C LYS A 345 -6.14 18.84 9.49
N VAL A 346 -6.47 18.78 10.77
CA VAL A 346 -6.80 17.54 11.48
C VAL A 346 -8.10 17.68 12.27
N GLU A 347 -8.98 16.69 12.15
CA GLU A 347 -10.14 16.50 13.03
C GLU A 347 -9.97 15.20 13.83
N PHE A 348 -10.41 15.17 15.08
CA PHE A 348 -10.44 13.95 15.87
C PHE A 348 -11.86 13.38 15.93
N ILE A 349 -12.03 12.15 15.46
CA ILE A 349 -13.30 11.45 15.37
C ILE A 349 -13.34 10.41 16.49
N GLY A 350 -14.26 10.58 17.45
CA GLY A 350 -14.36 9.70 18.61
C GLY A 350 -15.03 10.37 19.80
N GLN A 351 -14.82 9.79 20.99
CA GLN A 351 -15.27 10.40 22.24
C GLN A 351 -14.39 11.61 22.59
N PRO A 352 -14.98 12.75 23.02
CA PRO A 352 -14.21 13.90 23.43
C PRO A 352 -13.34 13.55 24.66
N GLN A 353 -12.03 13.58 24.48
CA GLN A 353 -11.07 13.44 25.57
C GLN A 353 -11.18 14.65 26.50
N THR A 354 -11.65 14.44 27.74
CA THR A 354 -11.68 15.48 28.78
C THR A 354 -10.31 15.66 29.42
N SER A 355 -9.33 16.04 28.61
CA SER A 355 -7.99 16.45 29.02
C SER A 355 -7.33 17.24 27.89
N GLU A 356 -7.16 18.54 28.09
CA GLU A 356 -6.42 19.41 27.18
C GLU A 356 -4.95 18.96 27.07
N ASN A 357 -4.43 18.92 25.84
CA ASN A 357 -2.99 18.88 25.51
C ASN A 357 -2.09 17.85 26.22
N GLN A 358 -1.96 16.65 25.62
CA GLN A 358 -0.72 15.84 25.72
C GLN A 358 -0.17 15.32 24.38
N LEU A 359 -0.54 15.93 23.24
CA LEU A 359 0.15 15.72 21.96
C LEU A 359 0.74 16.99 21.32
N TYR A 360 0.53 18.17 21.93
CA TYR A 360 1.07 19.43 21.42
C TYR A 360 1.69 20.28 22.53
N SER A 361 3.01 20.45 22.43
CA SER A 361 3.81 21.50 23.04
C SER A 361 4.99 21.70 22.09
N THR A 362 5.28 22.92 21.64
CA THR A 362 5.58 24.06 22.51
C THR A 362 5.10 25.42 21.99
N ASN A 363 4.97 26.35 22.95
CA ASN A 363 4.92 27.82 22.82
C ASN A 363 3.59 28.48 22.45
N GLN A 364 2.89 28.92 23.51
CA GLN A 364 1.82 29.92 23.48
C GLN A 364 2.35 31.33 23.15
N SER A 365 1.49 32.16 22.54
CA SER A 365 1.42 33.61 22.84
C SER A 365 0.02 34.16 22.59
N THR A 366 -0.59 34.57 23.70
CA THR A 366 -1.88 35.25 23.94
C THR A 366 -2.41 36.27 22.91
N SER A 367 -3.70 36.15 22.55
CA SER A 367 -4.76 37.20 22.66
C SER A 367 -6.09 36.62 22.11
N ALA A 368 -7.15 36.43 22.89
CA ALA A 368 -8.06 37.38 23.54
C ALA A 368 -9.28 37.78 22.66
N ASP A 369 -10.46 37.33 23.12
CA ASP A 369 -11.82 37.85 22.92
C ASP A 369 -12.43 38.02 21.50
N LEU A 370 -13.55 37.32 21.23
CA LEU A 370 -14.90 37.91 21.41
C LEU A 370 -16.06 36.91 21.19
N HIS A 371 -17.21 37.23 21.78
CA HIS A 371 -18.47 36.46 21.69
C HIS A 371 -19.19 36.62 20.34
N SER A 372 -19.98 35.62 19.94
CA SER A 372 -21.45 35.81 19.85
C SER A 372 -22.22 34.49 19.76
N ASN A 373 -23.31 34.39 20.53
CA ASN A 373 -24.39 33.42 20.30
C ASN A 373 -25.10 33.76 18.99
N HIS A 374 -25.67 32.77 18.30
CA HIS A 374 -27.05 32.89 17.83
C HIS A 374 -27.74 31.52 17.72
N GLN A 375 -29.01 31.49 18.13
CA GLN A 375 -29.84 30.29 18.24
C GLN A 375 -30.55 29.94 16.92
N ALA A 376 -31.04 28.69 16.89
CA ALA A 376 -31.81 28.08 15.80
C ALA A 376 -33.04 28.89 15.33
N ILE A 377 -33.38 28.70 14.05
CA ILE A 377 -34.77 28.78 13.57
C ILE A 377 -35.07 27.49 12.81
N THR A 378 -36.00 26.71 13.34
CA THR A 378 -36.62 25.56 12.68
C THR A 378 -37.80 26.04 11.85
N THR A 379 -37.97 25.55 10.61
CA THR A 379 -39.24 25.70 9.89
C THR A 379 -39.61 24.39 9.21
N SER A 380 -40.71 23.80 9.66
CA SER A 380 -41.35 22.64 9.05
C SER A 380 -42.35 23.08 7.98
N ILE A 381 -42.47 22.31 6.90
CA ILE A 381 -43.66 22.26 6.05
C ILE A 381 -43.99 20.78 5.82
N ALA A 382 -45.27 20.43 5.93
CA ALA A 382 -45.75 19.06 5.99
C ALA A 382 -46.30 18.54 4.65
N GLU A 383 -46.34 17.21 4.59
CA GLU A 383 -47.08 16.29 3.70
C GLU A 383 -48.11 16.87 2.72
N GLU A 384 -48.12 16.29 1.51
CA GLU A 384 -49.38 16.02 0.80
C GLU A 384 -49.43 14.54 0.36
N LYS A 385 -50.59 13.89 0.53
CA LYS A 385 -50.82 12.46 0.30
C LYS A 385 -51.66 12.23 -0.96
N THR A 386 -51.31 11.21 -1.74
CA THR A 386 -52.28 10.48 -2.57
C THR A 386 -52.09 8.97 -2.50
N THR A 387 -53.15 8.32 -1.99
CA THR A 387 -53.56 6.90 -2.16
C THR A 387 -53.58 6.47 -3.64
N ASN A 388 -53.60 5.21 -4.11
CA ASN A 388 -53.66 3.83 -3.58
C ASN A 388 -53.35 2.89 -4.80
N ASP A 389 -53.15 1.58 -4.74
CA ASP A 389 -52.87 0.57 -3.68
C ASP A 389 -52.38 -0.71 -4.39
N HIS A 390 -51.47 -1.49 -3.79
CA HIS A 390 -51.40 -2.94 -4.00
C HIS A 390 -50.63 -3.63 -2.86
N ASN A 391 -51.18 -4.76 -2.41
CA ASN A 391 -50.89 -5.39 -1.13
C ASN A 391 -49.77 -6.43 -1.21
N GLU A 392 -48.52 -5.97 -1.14
CA GLU A 392 -47.41 -6.78 -0.61
C GLU A 392 -46.81 -6.07 0.61
N LYS A 393 -46.40 -6.86 1.63
CA LYS A 393 -45.70 -6.32 2.80
C LYS A 393 -44.31 -5.83 2.38
N PHE A 394 -44.21 -4.56 2.00
CA PHE A 394 -42.94 -3.88 1.83
C PHE A 394 -42.25 -3.71 3.19
N ILE A 395 -41.56 -4.77 3.64
CA ILE A 395 -40.47 -4.65 4.61
C ILE A 395 -39.32 -4.04 3.82
N PRO A 396 -38.81 -2.83 4.16
CA PRO A 396 -37.68 -2.24 3.47
C PRO A 396 -36.47 -3.16 3.59
N HIS A 397 -36.19 -3.95 2.55
CA HIS A 397 -34.99 -4.77 2.50
C HIS A 397 -33.83 -3.88 2.10
N ASP A 398 -32.94 -3.69 3.06
CA ASP A 398 -31.55 -3.28 2.89
C ASP A 398 -31.02 -3.76 1.53
N ALA A 399 -30.42 -2.83 0.77
CA ALA A 399 -29.85 -3.12 -0.54
C ALA A 399 -28.72 -4.17 -0.45
N LYS A 400 -27.99 -4.19 0.68
CA LYS A 400 -27.01 -5.21 1.03
C LYS A 400 -27.67 -6.57 1.24
N ALA A 401 -28.73 -6.67 2.06
CA ALA A 401 -29.45 -7.94 2.25
C ALA A 401 -30.01 -8.53 0.94
N ARG A 402 -30.50 -7.69 0.01
CA ARG A 402 -30.91 -8.14 -1.33
C ARG A 402 -29.74 -8.62 -2.19
N TYR A 403 -28.59 -7.96 -2.09
CA TYR A 403 -27.37 -8.35 -2.77
C TYR A 403 -26.81 -9.66 -2.20
N GLU A 404 -26.69 -9.81 -0.89
CA GLU A 404 -26.24 -11.05 -0.21
C GLU A 404 -27.16 -12.24 -0.52
N ALA A 405 -28.48 -12.02 -0.54
CA ALA A 405 -29.44 -13.03 -0.98
C ALA A 405 -29.30 -13.42 -2.46
N ALA A 406 -28.92 -12.48 -3.33
CA ALA A 406 -28.65 -12.77 -4.74
C ALA A 406 -27.33 -13.51 -4.94
N ILE A 407 -26.25 -13.12 -4.24
CA ILE A 407 -24.93 -13.75 -4.32
C ILE A 407 -24.95 -15.18 -3.77
N SER A 408 -25.59 -15.40 -2.62
CA SER A 408 -25.63 -16.72 -1.95
C SER A 408 -26.38 -17.80 -2.74
N GLN A 409 -27.17 -17.44 -3.74
CA GLN A 409 -27.90 -18.36 -4.63
C GLN A 409 -27.20 -18.60 -5.98
N LEU A 410 -26.04 -17.97 -6.23
CA LEU A 410 -25.33 -18.14 -7.50
C LEU A 410 -24.69 -19.53 -7.63
N PRO A 411 -24.81 -20.19 -8.79
CA PRO A 411 -24.03 -21.38 -9.07
C PRO A 411 -22.54 -21.01 -9.17
N LYS A 412 -21.72 -21.55 -8.27
CA LYS A 412 -20.27 -21.34 -8.30
C LYS A 412 -19.63 -22.15 -9.43
N GLN A 413 -18.94 -21.49 -10.34
CA GLN A 413 -18.11 -22.12 -11.37
C GLN A 413 -16.76 -22.55 -10.78
N ALA A 414 -16.32 -23.78 -11.04
CA ALA A 414 -14.98 -24.22 -10.63
C ALA A 414 -13.89 -23.53 -11.47
N LEU A 415 -12.84 -23.03 -10.82
CA LEU A 415 -11.64 -22.49 -11.43
C LEU A 415 -10.41 -23.29 -10.94
N PRO A 416 -9.74 -24.08 -11.79
CA PRO A 416 -8.53 -24.78 -11.40
C PRO A 416 -7.40 -23.80 -11.04
N GLN A 417 -6.83 -23.94 -9.84
CA GLN A 417 -5.73 -23.09 -9.34
C GLN A 417 -4.56 -23.09 -10.32
N ASN A 418 -4.16 -24.28 -10.81
CA ASN A 418 -3.05 -24.43 -11.74
C ASN A 418 -3.21 -23.69 -13.08
N TRP A 419 -4.45 -23.54 -13.57
CA TRP A 419 -4.76 -22.74 -14.74
C TRP A 419 -4.74 -21.25 -14.40
N LEU A 420 -5.30 -20.90 -13.23
CA LEU A 420 -5.38 -19.53 -12.76
C LEU A 420 -3.99 -18.94 -12.54
N ASP A 421 -3.10 -19.65 -11.85
CA ASP A 421 -1.69 -19.27 -11.65
C ASP A 421 -0.98 -18.96 -12.98
N GLN A 422 -1.18 -19.79 -14.00
CA GLN A 422 -0.61 -19.59 -15.34
C GLN A 422 -1.13 -18.33 -16.02
N GLN A 423 -2.41 -17.96 -15.82
CA GLN A 423 -2.94 -16.69 -16.33
C GLN A 423 -2.47 -15.50 -15.49
N LEU A 424 -2.34 -15.64 -14.17
CA LEU A 424 -1.91 -14.54 -13.30
C LEU A 424 -0.41 -14.21 -13.47
N MET A 425 0.42 -15.16 -13.91
CA MET A 425 1.81 -14.87 -14.35
C MET A 425 1.89 -13.81 -15.47
N ARG A 426 0.82 -13.62 -16.26
CA ARG A 426 0.70 -12.59 -17.31
C ARG A 426 -0.25 -11.45 -16.94
N GLN A 427 -0.46 -11.16 -15.65
CA GLN A 427 -1.35 -10.09 -15.17
C GLN A 427 -1.19 -8.76 -15.92
N SER A 428 0.05 -8.31 -16.21
CA SER A 428 0.30 -7.06 -16.94
C SER A 428 -0.06 -7.07 -18.44
N GLU A 429 -0.34 -8.24 -19.01
CA GLU A 429 -0.97 -8.39 -20.32
C GLU A 429 -2.49 -8.29 -20.18
N LEU A 430 -3.07 -9.00 -19.19
CA LEU A 430 -4.51 -8.97 -18.89
C LEU A 430 -5.02 -7.57 -18.53
N GLU A 431 -4.23 -6.78 -17.80
CA GLU A 431 -4.53 -5.38 -17.44
C GLU A 431 -4.69 -4.45 -18.66
N GLN A 432 -4.22 -4.82 -19.85
CA GLN A 432 -4.31 -3.99 -21.07
C GLN A 432 -5.73 -3.95 -21.65
N ASP A 433 -6.58 -4.93 -21.31
CA ASP A 433 -8.00 -4.93 -21.68
C ASP A 433 -8.82 -3.95 -20.84
N PHE A 434 -8.25 -3.39 -19.78
CA PHE A 434 -8.92 -2.40 -18.95
C PHE A 434 -8.88 -1.01 -19.59
N GLN A 435 -10.08 -0.48 -19.76
CA GLN A 435 -10.41 0.88 -20.13
C GLN A 435 -11.12 1.54 -18.95
N LEU A 436 -11.15 2.87 -18.91
CA LEU A 436 -11.95 3.58 -17.92
C LEU A 436 -13.41 3.68 -18.40
N SER A 437 -14.33 3.46 -17.47
CA SER A 437 -15.77 3.61 -17.69
C SER A 437 -16.17 5.09 -17.75
N ASP A 438 -17.05 5.43 -18.70
CA ASP A 438 -17.73 6.75 -18.75
C ASP A 438 -18.62 7.00 -17.51
N GLY A 439 -19.03 5.93 -16.83
CA GLY A 439 -19.74 5.98 -15.54
C GLY A 439 -18.78 5.99 -14.36
N GLN A 440 -18.98 6.95 -13.46
CA GLN A 440 -18.18 7.17 -12.26
C GLN A 440 -18.92 6.67 -11.00
N PHE A 441 -18.15 6.30 -9.98
CA PHE A 441 -18.63 6.02 -8.63
C PHE A 441 -17.65 6.70 -7.66
N GLU A 442 -18.16 7.52 -6.72
CA GLU A 442 -17.34 8.36 -5.82
C GLU A 442 -16.29 9.19 -6.60
N ASP A 443 -16.71 9.82 -7.70
CA ASP A 443 -15.89 10.60 -8.66
C ASP A 443 -14.73 9.84 -9.34
N LYS A 444 -14.66 8.52 -9.16
CA LYS A 444 -13.65 7.64 -9.77
C LYS A 444 -14.23 6.83 -10.92
N SER A 445 -13.41 6.58 -11.92
CA SER A 445 -13.78 5.78 -13.08
C SER A 445 -13.76 4.29 -12.72
N LEU A 446 -14.89 3.60 -12.94
CA LEU A 446 -14.96 2.15 -12.81
C LEU A 446 -14.12 1.45 -13.90
N VAL A 447 -13.62 0.25 -13.61
CA VAL A 447 -12.83 -0.52 -14.57
C VAL A 447 -13.74 -1.18 -15.60
N LYS A 448 -13.46 -0.98 -16.89
CA LYS A 448 -14.28 -1.47 -18.00
C LYS A 448 -13.45 -2.34 -18.94
N LEU A 449 -13.98 -3.48 -19.34
CA LEU A 449 -13.35 -4.28 -20.38
C LEU A 449 -13.52 -3.64 -21.76
N SER A 450 -12.49 -3.76 -22.60
CA SER A 450 -12.49 -3.38 -24.02
C SER A 450 -13.80 -3.76 -24.74
N LYS A 451 -14.30 -2.84 -25.58
CA LYS A 451 -15.57 -2.99 -26.32
C LYS A 451 -15.47 -3.92 -27.52
N ASP A 452 -14.28 -4.08 -28.09
CA ASP A 452 -14.08 -4.73 -29.39
C ASP A 452 -13.78 -6.23 -29.24
N ASP A 453 -12.75 -6.56 -28.46
CA ASP A 453 -12.46 -7.91 -27.99
C ASP A 453 -11.77 -7.88 -26.62
N ILE A 454 -11.76 -9.01 -25.93
CA ILE A 454 -11.14 -9.24 -24.60
C ILE A 454 -10.38 -10.58 -24.57
N ASP A 455 -9.40 -10.72 -23.69
CA ASP A 455 -8.58 -11.93 -23.53
C ASP A 455 -9.43 -13.17 -23.16
N PRO A 456 -9.06 -14.37 -23.64
CA PRO A 456 -9.67 -15.64 -23.23
C PRO A 456 -9.81 -15.85 -21.72
N PHE A 457 -8.94 -15.27 -20.89
CA PHE A 457 -9.07 -15.24 -19.44
C PHE A 457 -10.43 -14.68 -18.99
N TYR A 458 -10.76 -13.45 -19.41
CA TYR A 458 -12.01 -12.79 -19.03
C TYR A 458 -13.25 -13.51 -19.59
N LYS A 459 -13.13 -14.07 -20.81
CA LYS A 459 -14.17 -14.93 -21.41
C LYS A 459 -14.41 -16.19 -20.58
N THR A 460 -13.35 -16.78 -20.00
CA THR A 460 -13.42 -17.97 -19.13
C THR A 460 -14.06 -17.65 -17.78
N LEU A 461 -13.86 -16.43 -17.27
CA LEU A 461 -14.61 -15.87 -16.14
C LEU A 461 -16.06 -15.45 -16.52
N GLY A 462 -16.55 -15.74 -17.73
CA GLY A 462 -17.92 -15.42 -18.14
C GLY A 462 -18.20 -13.92 -18.40
N MET A 463 -17.15 -13.09 -18.44
CA MET A 463 -17.23 -11.67 -18.80
C MET A 463 -17.34 -11.50 -20.32
N LYS A 464 -17.75 -10.31 -20.77
CA LYS A 464 -17.97 -9.97 -22.19
C LYS A 464 -17.39 -8.60 -22.52
N PRO A 465 -17.04 -8.35 -23.79
CA PRO A 465 -16.58 -7.04 -24.24
C PRO A 465 -17.54 -5.91 -23.81
N GLY A 466 -16.99 -4.83 -23.26
CA GLY A 466 -17.73 -3.68 -22.75
C GLY A 466 -18.39 -3.83 -21.38
N ASP A 467 -18.25 -4.97 -20.68
CA ASP A 467 -18.67 -5.09 -19.28
C ASP A 467 -17.86 -4.15 -18.38
N VAL A 468 -18.50 -3.55 -17.38
CA VAL A 468 -17.83 -2.73 -16.34
C VAL A 468 -17.74 -3.55 -15.05
N ILE A 469 -16.53 -3.79 -14.55
CA ILE A 469 -16.31 -4.47 -13.27
C ILE A 469 -16.65 -3.46 -12.16
N MET A 470 -17.64 -3.82 -11.33
CA MET A 470 -18.09 -2.99 -10.22
C MET A 470 -17.48 -3.45 -8.90
N ARG A 471 -17.54 -4.76 -8.61
CA ARG A 471 -17.06 -5.31 -7.34
C ARG A 471 -16.41 -6.66 -7.48
N VAL A 472 -15.47 -6.96 -6.59
CA VAL A 472 -14.89 -8.29 -6.37
C VAL A 472 -14.88 -8.56 -4.86
N ASN A 473 -15.46 -9.68 -4.41
CA ASN A 473 -15.67 -10.00 -2.99
C ASN A 473 -16.16 -8.78 -2.17
N ASP A 474 -17.18 -8.13 -2.69
CA ASP A 474 -17.90 -6.96 -2.13
C ASP A 474 -17.11 -5.64 -2.05
N GLU A 475 -15.81 -5.65 -2.37
CA GLU A 475 -14.99 -4.45 -2.56
C GLU A 475 -15.26 -3.78 -3.91
N TRP A 476 -15.27 -2.45 -3.97
CA TRP A 476 -15.41 -1.71 -5.22
C TRP A 476 -14.14 -1.71 -6.07
N ILE A 477 -14.30 -1.92 -7.38
CA ILE A 477 -13.23 -1.93 -8.36
C ILE A 477 -13.27 -0.64 -9.19
N HIS A 478 -12.22 0.17 -9.07
CA HIS A 478 -12.08 1.45 -9.76
C HIS A 478 -10.60 1.71 -10.11
N GLU A 479 -10.31 2.74 -10.90
CA GLU A 479 -8.96 3.02 -11.41
C GLU A 479 -7.83 3.09 -10.36
N GLN A 480 -8.14 3.42 -9.11
CA GLN A 480 -7.19 3.49 -7.98
C GLN A 480 -7.14 2.24 -7.08
N SER A 481 -8.00 1.24 -7.31
CA SER A 481 -8.11 0.02 -6.49
C SER A 481 -8.75 -1.08 -7.30
N ASN A 482 -7.96 -2.07 -7.68
CA ASN A 482 -8.42 -3.22 -8.46
C ASN A 482 -7.86 -4.50 -7.85
N THR A 483 -8.63 -5.08 -6.92
CA THR A 483 -8.26 -6.31 -6.22
C THR A 483 -8.52 -7.58 -7.04
N LEU A 484 -9.10 -7.51 -8.24
CA LEU A 484 -9.51 -8.67 -9.06
C LEU A 484 -8.50 -9.82 -9.09
N PHE A 485 -7.26 -9.54 -9.51
CA PHE A 485 -6.22 -10.56 -9.64
C PHE A 485 -5.72 -11.05 -8.28
N GLN A 486 -5.71 -10.19 -7.27
CA GLN A 486 -5.34 -10.55 -5.90
C GLN A 486 -6.39 -11.47 -5.28
N THR A 487 -7.68 -11.18 -5.44
CA THR A 487 -8.77 -12.03 -4.95
C THR A 487 -8.74 -13.38 -5.68
N LEU A 488 -8.58 -13.38 -7.01
CA LEU A 488 -8.44 -14.62 -7.79
C LEU A 488 -7.22 -15.46 -7.40
N ALA A 489 -6.09 -14.84 -7.04
CA ALA A 489 -4.89 -15.56 -6.61
C ALA A 489 -5.03 -16.26 -5.24
N ASN A 490 -5.78 -15.65 -4.32
CA ASN A 490 -5.67 -15.95 -2.88
C ASN A 490 -6.96 -16.48 -2.23
N GLU A 491 -8.14 -16.28 -2.83
CA GLU A 491 -9.43 -16.66 -2.23
C GLU A 491 -10.00 -17.94 -2.82
N GLU A 492 -10.35 -18.91 -1.97
CA GLU A 492 -11.02 -20.14 -2.41
C GLU A 492 -12.40 -19.88 -3.02
N SER A 493 -13.05 -18.76 -2.71
CA SER A 493 -14.29 -18.36 -3.36
C SER A 493 -14.30 -16.88 -3.73
N VAL A 494 -14.61 -16.63 -5.00
CA VAL A 494 -14.56 -15.31 -5.60
C VAL A 494 -15.92 -14.96 -6.17
N THR A 495 -16.43 -13.78 -5.86
CA THR A 495 -17.64 -13.20 -6.44
C THR A 495 -17.25 -11.96 -7.21
N ILE A 496 -17.75 -11.81 -8.44
CA ILE A 496 -17.46 -10.67 -9.31
C ILE A 496 -18.79 -10.09 -9.79
N SER A 497 -19.01 -8.81 -9.50
CA SER A 497 -20.18 -8.07 -9.96
C SER A 497 -19.79 -7.18 -11.14
N VAL A 498 -20.43 -7.37 -12.29
CA VAL A 498 -20.23 -6.56 -13.49
C VAL A 498 -21.52 -5.86 -13.93
N MET A 499 -21.42 -4.64 -14.46
CA MET A 499 -22.50 -3.96 -15.16
C MET A 499 -22.43 -4.27 -16.65
N ARG A 500 -23.38 -5.07 -17.14
CA ARG A 500 -23.48 -5.51 -18.54
C ARG A 500 -24.66 -4.83 -19.21
N LYS A 501 -24.38 -3.91 -20.15
CA LYS A 501 -25.42 -3.16 -20.89
C LYS A 501 -26.48 -2.49 -19.97
N GLY A 502 -26.02 -1.92 -18.84
CA GLY A 502 -26.90 -1.27 -17.86
C GLY A 502 -27.67 -2.22 -16.94
N LYS A 503 -27.33 -3.52 -16.88
CA LYS A 503 -27.87 -4.48 -15.91
C LYS A 503 -26.74 -5.12 -15.08
N PRO A 504 -26.89 -5.23 -13.75
CA PRO A 504 -25.93 -5.97 -12.94
C PRO A 504 -25.99 -7.46 -13.30
N VAL A 505 -24.82 -8.08 -13.38
CA VAL A 505 -24.61 -9.51 -13.54
C VAL A 505 -23.59 -9.92 -12.49
N HIS A 506 -23.94 -10.93 -11.70
CA HIS A 506 -23.06 -11.46 -10.68
C HIS A 506 -22.52 -12.83 -11.13
N LEU A 507 -21.24 -13.04 -10.89
CA LEU A 507 -20.47 -14.22 -11.26
C LEU A 507 -19.88 -14.77 -9.97
N ALA A 508 -19.95 -16.08 -9.75
CA ALA A 508 -19.43 -16.71 -8.55
C ALA A 508 -18.54 -17.88 -8.93
N PHE A 509 -17.43 -18.01 -8.23
CA PHE A 509 -16.39 -19.00 -8.48
C PHE A 509 -15.99 -19.71 -7.20
N GLN A 510 -15.56 -20.95 -7.36
CA GLN A 510 -14.84 -21.72 -6.37
C GLN A 510 -13.48 -22.08 -6.99
N VAL A 511 -12.39 -21.58 -6.42
CA VAL A 511 -11.06 -21.97 -6.84
C VAL A 511 -10.80 -23.37 -6.28
N THR A 512 -10.34 -24.28 -7.14
CA THR A 512 -10.16 -25.71 -6.84
C THR A 512 -8.70 -26.12 -7.07
N PRO A 513 -8.09 -26.94 -6.19
CA PRO A 513 -6.73 -27.43 -6.36
C PRO A 513 -6.44 -28.11 -7.71
#